data_AF-A0A1J5KQF7-F1
#
_entry.id   AF-A0A1J5KQF7-F1
#
_cell.length_a   1.000
_cell.length_b   1.000
_cell.length_c   1.000
_cell.angle_alpha   90.00
_cell.angle_beta   90.00
_cell.angle_gamma   90.00
#
_symmetry.space_group_name_H-M   'P 1'
#
loop_
_entity.id
_entity.type
_entity.pdbx_description
1 polymer ?
#
loop_
_entity_poly.entity_id
_entity_poly.type
_entity_poly.pdbx_seq_one_letter_code
_entity_poly.pdbx_strand_id
1 'polypeptide(L)' 'MAITALLIFVTFIFLYWKLTREYGKNEFGSKLWRHWPTRLSYWQGAILYSVGFTFITVSVLKWINVLPY' A
#
# COMPACT_ATOMS: atom_id res chain seq x y z
N MET A 1 6.93 9.77 15.62
CA MET A 1 6.56 8.36 15.30
C MET A 1 5.37 8.26 14.35
N ALA A 2 4.18 8.73 14.74
CA ALA A 2 2.97 8.57 13.92
C ALA A 2 3.06 9.24 12.53
N ILE A 3 3.61 10.46 12.46
CA ILE A 3 3.76 11.20 11.20
C ILE A 3 4.71 10.48 10.22
N THR A 4 5.82 9.93 10.70
CA THR A 4 6.79 9.18 9.88
C THR A 4 6.17 7.89 9.34
N ALA A 5 5.47 7.13 10.19
CA ALA A 5 4.75 5.94 9.76
C ALA A 5 3.66 6.28 8.72
N LEU A 6 2.96 7.41 8.89
CA LEU A 6 1.94 7.88 7.96
C LEU A 6 2.54 8.27 6.60
N LEU A 7 3.70 8.94 6.59
CA LEU A 7 4.45 9.25 5.37
C LEU A 7 4.89 7.99 4.62
N ILE A 8 5.42 7.01 5.36
CA ILE A 8 5.82 5.71 4.80
C ILE A 8 4.61 4.98 4.21
N PHE A 9 3.48 4.96 4.93
CA PHE A 9 2.24 4.35 4.46
C PHE A 9 1.69 5.02 3.19
N VAL A 10 1.65 6.34 3.15
CA VAL A 10 1.21 7.10 1.96
C VAL A 10 2.15 6.83 0.78
N THR A 11 3.44 6.69 1.03
CA THR A 11 4.42 6.35 -0.01
C THR A 11 4.17 4.95 -0.57
N PHE A 12 3.96 3.95 0.30
CA PHE A 12 3.69 2.58 -0.15
C PHE A 12 2.36 2.45 -0.87
N ILE A 13 1.29 3.08 -0.39
CA ILE A 13 -0.02 3.00 -1.06
C ILE A 13 0.00 3.70 -2.41
N PHE A 14 0.75 4.80 -2.53
CA PHE A 14 0.95 5.48 -3.81
C PHE A 14 1.78 4.63 -4.79
N LEU A 15 2.86 4.00 -4.33
CA LEU A 15 3.67 3.10 -5.13
C LEU A 15 2.86 1.88 -5.59
N TYR A 16 2.12 1.25 -4.67
CA TYR A 16 1.22 0.15 -4.98
C TYR A 16 0.22 0.59 -6.04
N TRP A 17 -0.51 1.69 -5.81
CA TRP A 17 -1.46 2.19 -6.78
C TRP A 17 -0.83 2.48 -8.15
N LYS A 18 0.35 3.10 -8.20
CA LYS A 18 1.04 3.40 -9.45
C LYS A 18 1.44 2.14 -10.23
N LEU A 19 1.94 1.12 -9.53
CA LEU A 19 2.44 -0.13 -10.14
C LEU A 19 1.31 -1.08 -10.53
N THR A 20 0.34 -1.32 -9.65
CA THR A 20 -0.69 -2.35 -9.87
C THR A 20 -1.96 -1.82 -10.53
N ARG A 21 -2.18 -0.50 -10.66
CA ARG A 21 -3.38 0.03 -11.33
C ARG A 21 -3.44 -0.40 -12.79
N GLU A 22 -2.31 -0.37 -13.49
CA GLU A 22 -2.25 -0.71 -14.91
C GLU A 22 -2.31 -2.24 -15.11
N TYR A 23 -1.63 -2.98 -14.24
CA TYR A 23 -1.70 -4.45 -14.19
C TYR A 23 -3.12 -4.95 -13.92
N GLY A 24 -3.79 -4.43 -12.88
CA GLY A 24 -5.17 -4.80 -12.53
C GLY A 24 -6.18 -4.42 -13.60
N LYS A 25 -5.95 -3.32 -14.34
CA LYS A 25 -6.82 -2.93 -15.46
C LYS A 25 -6.70 -3.88 -16.66
N ASN A 26 -5.49 -4.43 -16.89
CA ASN A 26 -5.22 -5.39 -17.96
C ASN A 26 -5.71 -6.80 -17.60
N GLU A 27 -5.53 -7.22 -16.35
CA GLU A 27 -5.85 -8.58 -15.88
C GLU A 27 -7.35 -8.78 -15.62
N PHE A 28 -8.02 -7.82 -14.97
CA PHE A 28 -9.47 -7.90 -14.72
C PHE A 28 -10.32 -7.51 -15.93
N GLY A 29 -9.71 -6.91 -16.97
CA GLY A 29 -10.41 -6.34 -18.10
C GLY A 29 -11.22 -5.08 -17.76
N SER A 30 -11.43 -4.22 -18.75
CA SER A 30 -12.07 -2.89 -18.56
C SER A 30 -13.47 -2.96 -17.97
N LYS A 31 -14.19 -4.06 -18.19
CA LYS A 31 -15.57 -4.30 -17.72
C LYS A 31 -15.61 -4.63 -16.22
N LEU A 32 -14.72 -5.51 -15.74
CA LEU A 32 -14.68 -5.93 -14.34
C LEU A 32 -13.98 -4.88 -13.46
N TRP A 33 -12.97 -4.19 -13.99
CA TRP A 33 -12.32 -3.06 -13.30
C TRP A 33 -13.26 -1.87 -13.04
N ARG A 34 -14.36 -1.76 -13.80
CA ARG A 34 -15.41 -0.76 -13.61
C ARG A 34 -16.41 -1.17 -12.51
N HIS A 35 -16.38 -2.42 -12.08
CA HIS A 35 -17.26 -2.93 -11.04
C HIS A 35 -16.75 -2.48 -9.66
N TRP A 36 -17.63 -1.83 -8.91
CA TRP A 36 -17.31 -1.27 -7.59
C TRP A 36 -16.73 -2.29 -6.61
N PRO A 37 -17.27 -3.52 -6.47
CA PRO A 37 -16.73 -4.53 -5.56
C PRO A 37 -15.30 -4.92 -5.90
N THR A 38 -14.98 -5.09 -7.19
CA THR A 38 -13.63 -5.44 -7.66
C THR A 38 -12.62 -4.36 -7.32
N ARG A 39 -13.00 -3.08 -7.46
CA ARG A 39 -12.17 -1.96 -7.01
C ARG A 39 -11.99 -1.95 -5.50
N LEU A 40 -13.05 -2.27 -4.75
CA LEU A 40 -13.01 -2.28 -3.29
C LEU A 40 -12.08 -3.39 -2.77
N SER A 41 -12.14 -4.59 -3.35
CA SER A 41 -11.19 -5.68 -3.07
C SER A 41 -9.76 -5.30 -3.44
N TYR A 42 -9.55 -4.61 -4.57
CA TYR A 42 -8.23 -4.08 -4.94
C TYR A 42 -7.69 -3.09 -3.89
N TRP A 43 -8.51 -2.13 -3.45
CA TRP A 43 -8.11 -1.16 -2.44
C TRP A 43 -7.91 -1.79 -1.06
N GLN A 44 -8.69 -2.80 -0.70
CA GLN A 44 -8.46 -3.59 0.53
C GLN A 44 -7.10 -4.28 0.50
N GLY A 45 -6.74 -4.92 -0.62
CA GLY A 45 -5.40 -5.49 -0.81
C GLY A 45 -4.31 -4.43 -0.73
N ALA A 46 -4.49 -3.30 -1.43
CA ALA A 46 -3.54 -2.19 -1.42
C ALA A 46 -3.27 -1.68 0.01
N ILE A 47 -4.32 -1.50 0.81
CA ILE A 47 -4.21 -1.09 2.21
C ILE A 47 -3.49 -2.16 3.01
N LEU A 48 -3.87 -3.42 2.88
CA LEU A 48 -3.30 -4.53 3.65
C LEU A 48 -1.79 -4.69 3.40
N TYR A 49 -1.37 -4.67 2.13
CA TYR A 49 0.05 -4.69 1.76
C TYR A 49 0.77 -3.43 2.26
N SER A 50 0.17 -2.25 2.09
CA SER A 50 0.79 -0.99 2.54
C SER A 50 0.96 -0.93 4.06
N VAL A 51 -0.01 -1.41 4.84
CA VAL A 51 0.11 -1.52 6.31
C VAL A 51 1.21 -2.51 6.67
N GLY A 52 1.25 -3.69 6.02
CA GLY A 52 2.28 -4.70 6.25
C GLY A 52 3.70 -4.16 5.99
N PHE A 53 3.91 -3.54 4.81
CA PHE A 53 5.19 -2.93 4.46
C PHE A 53 5.57 -1.79 5.39
N THR A 54 4.60 -0.96 5.80
CA THR A 54 4.84 0.12 6.76
C THR A 54 5.27 -0.44 8.11
N PHE A 55 4.58 -1.46 8.62
CA PHE A 55 4.91 -2.10 9.89
C PHE A 55 6.31 -2.72 9.87
N ILE A 56 6.65 -3.43 8.80
CA ILE A 56 7.99 -4.00 8.61
C ILE A 56 9.03 -2.89 8.57
N THR A 57 8.80 -1.83 7.79
CA THR A 57 9.74 -0.71 7.63
C THR A 57 9.97 0.01 8.95
N VAL A 58 8.91 0.33 9.69
CA VAL A 58 9.01 0.97 11.01
C VAL A 58 9.71 0.05 12.02
N SER A 59 9.44 -1.26 11.99
CA SER A 59 10.11 -2.24 12.84
C SER A 59 11.61 -2.34 12.56
N VAL A 60 12.00 -2.34 11.28
CA VAL A 60 13.40 -2.31 10.86
C VAL A 60 14.06 -1.01 11.29
N LEU A 61 13.44 0.14 11.04
CA LEU A 61 13.95 1.46 11.43
C LEU A 61 14.16 1.58 12.95
N LYS A 62 13.27 0.97 13.74
CA LYS A 62 13.41 0.87 15.19
C LYS A 62 14.57 -0.06 15.57
N TRP A 63 14.71 -1.20 14.91
CA TRP A 63 15.79 -2.14 15.18
C TRP A 63 17.18 -1.56 14.93
N ILE A 64 17.33 -0.74 13.88
CA ILE A 64 18.60 -0.07 13.55
C ILE A 64 18.83 1.24 14.31
N ASN A 65 18.02 1.56 15.33
CA ASN A 65 18.09 2.80 16.12
C ASN A 65 18.02 4.11 15.30
N VAL A 66 17.48 4.07 14.09
CA VAL A 66 17.30 5.28 13.25
C VAL A 66 16.12 6.12 13.73
N LEU A 67 15.09 5.47 14.29
CA LEU A 67 14.02 6.17 15.00
C LEU A 67 14.45 6.33 16.47
N PRO A 68 14.58 7.57 16.97
CA PRO A 68 14.89 7.79 18.37
C PRO A 68 13.62 7.48 19.17
N TYR A 69 13.66 6.36 19.88
CA TYR A 69 12.67 5.83 20.83
C TYR A 69 11.41 5.18 20.22
#